data_AF-A0A6N2JVA2-F1
#
_entry.id   AF-A0A6N2JVA2-F1
#
_cell.length_a   1.000
_cell.length_b   1.000
_cell.length_c   1.000
_cell.angle_alpha   90.00
_cell.angle_beta   90.00
_cell.angle_gamma   90.00
#
_symmetry.space_group_name_H-M   'P 1'
#
loop_
_entity.id
_entity.type
_entity.pdbx_description
1 polymer ?
#
loop_
_entity_poly.entity_id
_entity_poly.type
_entity_poly.pdbx_seq_one_letter_code
_entity_poly.pdbx_strand_id
1 'polypeptide(L)'
;MQEYIVRAGDTLSAIAKRFLGANADWREIARINNITNPASLQIGQKLLIPVVTPPSARNPEVAMVRNTLQGVYPPNKIAISFTTVGSDVIAKLLNTGQQEPFAKTRDLGLYRLGIFKLRDFIAYGSGLLQQVQMSPSEIKVMLVTSANEGSLDAINTWDSQYLSFGIFQWTLGAAEQQGELPALLNNLKRRYPSEFQYYFGQFGLDVTSLDGITGWMSLNGNRLVSAADKNLMRQPLWALRFAIAGMDALVQSVQVVHAISRLDRFYFTPTQTLQGFTLSQILSSEFAVALLLDHHVNRPSHVIPCVADAIARSRLTPAQVAQGSTDNEALIIQNYLALRETFGGASAMTKSRERAELARQSIATGNLSPQRFSFRSNRQSRST
;
A
#
# COMPACT_ATOMS: atom_id res chain seq x y z
N MET A 1 -9.57 -33.71 15.49
CA MET A 1 -10.19 -33.24 16.76
C MET A 1 -9.57 -34.01 17.91
N GLN A 2 -9.51 -33.42 19.10
CA GLN A 2 -8.94 -34.01 20.30
C GLN A 2 -10.04 -34.12 21.36
N GLU A 3 -10.17 -35.27 22.01
CA GLU A 3 -11.11 -35.43 23.13
C GLU A 3 -10.51 -34.89 24.43
N TYR A 4 -11.30 -34.13 25.19
CA TYR A 4 -10.96 -33.64 26.52
C TYR A 4 -12.06 -33.99 27.52
N ILE A 5 -11.68 -34.48 28.70
CA ILE A 5 -12.61 -34.75 29.80
C ILE A 5 -12.53 -33.57 30.78
N VAL A 6 -13.66 -32.88 30.96
CA VAL A 6 -13.80 -31.72 31.85
C VAL A 6 -13.44 -32.09 33.29
N ARG A 7 -12.62 -31.27 33.94
CA ARG A 7 -12.16 -31.43 35.33
C ARG A 7 -12.76 -30.33 36.21
N ALA A 8 -12.68 -30.54 37.52
CA ALA A 8 -13.11 -29.53 38.49
C ALA A 8 -12.38 -28.20 38.27
N GLY A 9 -13.14 -27.10 38.18
CA GLY A 9 -12.61 -25.75 37.95
C GLY A 9 -12.39 -25.35 36.49
N ASP A 10 -12.65 -26.25 35.53
CA ASP A 10 -12.56 -25.91 34.12
C ASP A 10 -13.67 -24.94 33.66
N THR A 11 -13.33 -24.04 32.76
CA THR A 11 -14.27 -23.23 31.99
C THR A 11 -13.99 -23.39 30.50
N LEU A 12 -14.98 -23.18 29.63
CA LEU A 12 -14.75 -23.22 28.18
C LEU A 12 -13.66 -22.23 27.75
N SER A 13 -13.61 -21.04 28.37
CA SER A 13 -12.56 -20.04 28.14
C SER A 13 -11.16 -20.55 28.51
N ALA A 14 -11.01 -21.18 29.68
CA ALA A 14 -9.73 -21.72 30.13
C ALA A 14 -9.29 -22.92 29.26
N ILE A 15 -10.22 -23.78 28.87
CA ILE A 15 -9.97 -24.90 27.96
C ILE A 15 -9.56 -24.37 26.57
N ALA A 16 -10.31 -23.41 26.00
CA ALA A 16 -9.96 -22.77 24.73
C ALA A 16 -8.56 -22.16 24.79
N LYS A 17 -8.25 -21.44 25.85
CA LYS A 17 -6.92 -20.85 26.05
C LYS A 17 -5.82 -21.90 26.09
N ARG A 18 -6.07 -23.01 26.80
CA ARG A 18 -5.13 -24.11 26.98
C ARG A 18 -4.84 -24.87 25.69
N PHE A 19 -5.86 -25.14 24.89
CA PHE A 19 -5.73 -26.02 23.72
C PHE A 19 -5.60 -25.26 22.40
N LEU A 20 -6.10 -24.02 22.31
CA LEU A 20 -6.18 -23.24 21.07
C LEU A 20 -5.39 -21.90 21.14
N GLY A 21 -4.91 -21.48 22.33
CA GLY A 21 -4.00 -20.34 22.52
C GLY A 21 -4.61 -19.13 23.24
N ALA A 22 -3.76 -18.14 23.57
CA ALA A 22 -4.10 -17.02 24.48
C ALA A 22 -5.34 -16.19 24.08
N ASN A 23 -5.65 -16.12 22.79
CA ASN A 23 -6.74 -15.33 22.22
C ASN A 23 -7.87 -16.19 21.64
N ALA A 24 -7.94 -17.47 21.99
CA ALA A 24 -8.89 -18.40 21.41
C ALA A 24 -10.35 -18.08 21.77
N ASP A 25 -11.25 -18.21 20.79
CA ASP A 25 -12.68 -18.06 21.00
C ASP A 25 -13.29 -19.38 21.49
N TRP A 26 -13.70 -19.40 22.75
CA TRP A 26 -14.34 -20.55 23.37
C TRP A 26 -15.68 -20.92 22.73
N ARG A 27 -16.32 -19.98 22.02
CA ARG A 27 -17.60 -20.21 21.31
C ARG A 27 -17.47 -21.27 20.23
N GLU A 28 -16.28 -21.44 19.67
CA GLU A 28 -16.02 -22.48 18.67
C GLU A 28 -16.13 -23.88 19.29
N ILE A 29 -15.57 -24.08 20.50
CA ILE A 29 -15.71 -25.32 21.26
C ILE A 29 -17.18 -25.55 21.64
N ALA A 30 -17.88 -24.50 22.08
CA ALA A 30 -19.30 -24.59 22.42
C ALA A 30 -20.15 -25.07 21.24
N ARG A 31 -19.91 -24.49 20.05
CA ARG A 31 -20.62 -24.84 18.82
C ARG A 31 -20.37 -26.30 18.40
N ILE A 32 -19.13 -26.76 18.43
CA ILE A 32 -18.76 -28.14 18.04
C ILE A 32 -19.40 -29.17 18.97
N ASN A 33 -19.54 -28.83 20.26
CA ASN A 33 -20.08 -29.71 21.29
C ASN A 33 -21.57 -29.51 21.56
N ASN A 34 -22.26 -28.69 20.76
CA ASN A 34 -23.67 -28.33 20.94
C ASN A 34 -23.99 -27.79 22.36
N ILE A 35 -23.08 -27.03 22.95
CA ILE A 35 -23.24 -26.45 24.28
C ILE A 35 -23.93 -25.08 24.16
N THR A 36 -25.15 -24.99 24.66
CA THR A 36 -25.96 -23.76 24.64
C THR A 36 -25.64 -22.82 25.82
N ASN A 37 -25.34 -23.40 27.00
CA ASN A 37 -24.93 -22.65 28.19
C ASN A 37 -23.46 -22.94 28.54
N PRO A 38 -22.54 -21.99 28.32
CA PRO A 38 -21.11 -22.15 28.59
C PRO A 38 -20.75 -22.38 30.06
N ALA A 39 -21.62 -21.96 30.98
CA ALA A 39 -21.41 -22.08 32.42
C ALA A 39 -21.86 -23.44 32.98
N SER A 40 -22.51 -24.30 32.18
CA SER A 40 -23.05 -25.58 32.64
C SER A 40 -22.15 -26.78 32.33
N LEU A 41 -20.83 -26.59 32.26
CA LEU A 41 -19.90 -27.70 32.06
C LEU A 41 -19.94 -28.67 33.25
N GLN A 42 -20.11 -29.96 32.97
CA GLN A 42 -20.12 -31.00 34.00
C GLN A 42 -18.77 -31.69 34.11
N ILE A 43 -18.31 -31.94 35.34
CA ILE A 43 -17.11 -32.75 35.58
C ILE A 43 -17.32 -34.14 34.97
N GLY A 44 -16.35 -34.61 34.18
CA GLY A 44 -16.44 -35.88 33.45
C GLY A 44 -17.07 -35.77 32.06
N GLN A 45 -17.62 -34.61 31.68
CA GLN A 45 -18.14 -34.37 30.33
C GLN A 45 -17.02 -34.47 29.29
N LYS A 46 -17.26 -35.23 28.22
CA LYS A 46 -16.35 -35.30 27.06
C LYS A 46 -16.61 -34.13 26.12
N LEU A 47 -15.56 -33.43 25.74
CA LEU A 47 -15.56 -32.35 24.76
C LEU A 47 -14.68 -32.72 23.56
N LEU A 48 -15.18 -32.45 22.36
CA LEU A 48 -14.44 -32.40 21.12
C LEU A 48 -13.80 -31.03 20.98
N ILE A 49 -12.48 -30.99 21.10
CA ILE A 49 -11.68 -29.79 20.92
C ILE A 49 -11.19 -29.76 19.46
N PRO A 50 -11.38 -28.66 18.72
CA PRO A 50 -10.80 -28.52 17.39
C PRO A 50 -9.29 -28.63 17.55
N VAL A 51 -8.68 -29.53 16.78
CA VAL A 51 -7.22 -29.57 16.71
C VAL A 51 -6.85 -28.43 15.78
N VAL A 52 -6.51 -27.27 16.35
CA VAL A 52 -5.52 -26.43 15.68
C VAL A 52 -4.25 -27.26 15.78
N THR A 53 -4.01 -28.12 14.80
CA THR A 53 -2.63 -28.48 14.52
C THR A 53 -2.00 -27.12 14.24
N PRO A 54 -1.03 -26.64 15.04
CA PRO A 54 -0.08 -25.72 14.46
C PRO A 54 0.34 -26.42 13.17
N PRO A 55 0.27 -25.78 11.99
CA PRO A 55 0.67 -26.43 10.75
C PRO A 55 1.95 -27.19 11.06
N SER A 56 1.84 -28.52 11.02
CA SER A 56 2.86 -29.47 11.48
C SER A 56 4.20 -28.93 11.02
N ALA A 57 5.10 -28.61 11.96
CA ALA A 57 6.38 -27.91 11.83
C ALA A 57 7.09 -28.03 10.47
N ARG A 58 6.48 -27.48 9.43
CA ARG A 58 7.14 -27.03 8.22
C ARG A 58 7.50 -25.62 8.57
N ASN A 59 8.79 -25.39 8.63
CA ASN A 59 9.30 -24.05 8.70
C ASN A 59 8.56 -23.17 7.68
N PRO A 60 8.10 -21.98 8.07
CA PRO A 60 7.29 -21.16 7.18
C PRO A 60 8.06 -20.88 5.90
N GLU A 61 7.41 -21.02 4.75
CA GLU A 61 8.04 -20.84 3.44
C GLU A 61 7.72 -19.48 2.86
N VAL A 62 8.69 -18.83 2.21
CA VAL A 62 8.46 -17.65 1.36
C VAL A 62 8.73 -17.96 -0.09
N ALA A 63 7.98 -17.31 -0.99
CA ALA A 63 8.25 -17.37 -2.42
C ALA A 63 9.52 -16.56 -2.75
N MET A 64 10.33 -17.03 -3.70
CA MET A 64 11.47 -16.27 -4.22
C MET A 64 11.04 -15.33 -5.35
N VAL A 65 11.81 -14.26 -5.59
CA VAL A 65 11.56 -13.31 -6.71
C VAL A 65 11.56 -14.07 -8.05
N ARG A 66 10.59 -13.79 -8.92
CA ARG A 66 10.43 -14.47 -10.21
C ARG A 66 10.80 -13.57 -11.37
N ASN A 67 10.24 -12.39 -11.47
CA ASN A 67 10.49 -11.48 -12.57
C ASN A 67 11.44 -10.38 -12.10
N THR A 68 12.63 -10.31 -12.69
CA THR A 68 13.53 -9.16 -12.52
C THR A 68 13.65 -8.42 -13.85
N LEU A 69 14.27 -7.24 -13.81
CA LEU A 69 14.58 -6.51 -15.05
C LEU A 69 15.64 -7.24 -15.90
N GLN A 70 16.33 -8.24 -15.33
CA GLN A 70 17.36 -9.03 -15.99
C GLN A 70 16.85 -10.37 -16.54
N GLY A 71 15.70 -10.87 -16.05
CA GLY A 71 15.15 -12.14 -16.53
C GLY A 71 14.03 -12.69 -15.66
N VAL A 72 13.49 -13.84 -16.09
CA VAL A 72 12.44 -14.58 -15.39
C VAL A 72 13.01 -15.87 -14.82
N TYR A 73 12.82 -16.08 -13.53
CA TYR A 73 13.26 -17.26 -12.79
C TYR A 73 12.08 -18.23 -12.55
N PRO A 74 12.36 -19.55 -12.49
CA PRO A 74 11.32 -20.54 -12.21
C PRO A 74 10.71 -20.34 -10.81
N PRO A 75 9.42 -20.68 -10.61
CA PRO A 75 8.80 -20.66 -9.29
C PRO A 75 9.61 -21.45 -8.27
N ASN A 76 9.90 -20.83 -7.13
CA ASN A 76 10.64 -21.47 -6.05
C ASN A 76 10.21 -20.94 -4.68
N LYS A 77 10.33 -21.77 -3.65
CA LYS A 77 10.09 -21.37 -2.26
C LYS A 77 11.24 -21.79 -1.38
N ILE A 78 11.44 -21.04 -0.32
CA ILE A 78 12.45 -21.36 0.68
C ILE A 78 11.85 -21.33 2.07
N ALA A 79 12.19 -22.36 2.85
CA ALA A 79 11.91 -22.42 4.27
C ALA A 79 12.75 -21.35 4.99
N ILE A 80 12.11 -20.54 5.82
CA ILE A 80 12.73 -19.42 6.52
C ILE A 80 12.46 -19.51 8.03
N SER A 81 13.38 -19.00 8.83
CA SER A 81 13.15 -18.65 10.23
C SER A 81 13.66 -17.24 10.49
N PHE A 82 13.23 -16.65 11.60
CA PHE A 82 13.66 -15.32 12.01
C PHE A 82 14.27 -15.37 13.40
N THR A 83 15.35 -14.63 13.58
CA THR A 83 15.92 -14.32 14.90
C THR A 83 16.00 -12.81 15.06
N THR A 84 15.99 -12.34 16.30
CA THR A 84 16.13 -10.92 16.61
C THR A 84 17.37 -10.72 17.46
N VAL A 85 18.25 -9.82 17.04
CA VAL A 85 19.49 -9.45 17.75
C VAL A 85 19.49 -7.93 17.92
N GLY A 86 19.28 -7.47 19.16
CA GLY A 86 19.01 -6.06 19.41
C GLY A 86 17.78 -5.59 18.63
N SER A 87 17.94 -4.56 17.80
CA SER A 87 16.86 -4.09 16.90
C SER A 87 16.78 -4.85 15.58
N ASP A 88 17.76 -5.67 15.23
CA ASP A 88 17.85 -6.28 13.91
C ASP A 88 17.05 -7.58 13.85
N VAL A 89 16.19 -7.71 12.85
CA VAL A 89 15.50 -8.94 12.49
C VAL A 89 16.31 -9.62 11.40
N ILE A 90 16.87 -10.77 11.72
CA ILE A 90 17.69 -11.59 10.84
C ILE A 90 16.82 -12.70 10.25
N ALA A 91 16.79 -12.81 8.93
CA ALA A 91 16.13 -13.90 8.24
C ALA A 91 17.16 -15.00 7.94
N LYS A 92 16.85 -16.24 8.32
CA LYS A 92 17.69 -17.41 8.09
C LYS A 92 17.03 -18.35 7.08
N LEU A 93 17.68 -18.55 5.95
CA LEU A 93 17.32 -19.53 4.93
C LEU A 93 17.67 -20.92 5.46
N LEU A 94 16.69 -21.78 5.65
CA LEU A 94 16.91 -23.04 6.37
C LEU A 94 17.56 -24.13 5.52
N ASN A 95 17.41 -24.03 4.19
CA ASN A 95 18.01 -24.99 3.26
C ASN A 95 19.52 -24.76 3.10
N THR A 96 20.00 -23.52 3.29
CA THR A 96 21.41 -23.14 3.08
C THR A 96 22.12 -22.75 4.38
N GLY A 97 21.36 -22.42 5.44
CA GLY A 97 21.89 -21.84 6.66
C GLY A 97 22.28 -20.36 6.57
N GLN A 98 22.14 -19.75 5.38
CA GLN A 98 22.46 -18.34 5.13
C GLN A 98 21.59 -17.42 5.99
N GLN A 99 22.20 -16.37 6.52
CA GLN A 99 21.56 -15.40 7.41
C GLN A 99 21.76 -13.99 6.87
N GLU A 100 20.69 -13.20 6.84
CA GLU A 100 20.72 -11.84 6.32
C GLU A 100 19.90 -10.89 7.19
N PRO A 101 20.42 -9.69 7.48
CA PRO A 101 19.61 -8.62 8.05
C PRO A 101 18.44 -8.28 7.12
N PHE A 102 17.22 -8.41 7.64
CA PHE A 102 16.00 -8.24 6.85
C PHE A 102 15.29 -6.91 7.16
N ALA A 103 15.11 -6.61 8.45
CA ALA A 103 14.34 -5.48 8.93
C ALA A 103 14.82 -5.04 10.31
N LYS A 104 14.29 -3.92 10.79
CA LYS A 104 14.50 -3.48 12.18
C LYS A 104 13.18 -3.48 12.95
N THR A 105 13.19 -3.94 14.19
CA THR A 105 12.04 -3.86 15.09
C THR A 105 11.73 -2.41 15.44
N ARG A 106 10.43 -2.10 15.56
CA ARG A 106 9.94 -0.81 16.04
C ARG A 106 8.55 -1.00 16.63
N ASP A 107 8.33 -0.46 17.83
CA ASP A 107 7.06 -0.52 18.54
C ASP A 107 6.43 -1.93 18.50
N LEU A 108 5.25 -2.07 17.88
CA LEU A 108 4.50 -3.34 17.79
C LEU A 108 4.90 -4.22 16.60
N GLY A 109 5.86 -3.81 15.78
CA GLY A 109 6.24 -4.54 14.57
C GLY A 109 7.66 -4.23 14.10
N LEU A 110 7.80 -4.02 12.80
CA LEU A 110 9.09 -3.79 12.14
C LEU A 110 8.98 -2.80 10.98
N TYR A 111 10.12 -2.31 10.54
CA TYR A 111 10.24 -1.56 9.29
C TYR A 111 11.42 -2.04 8.45
N ARG A 112 11.28 -1.88 7.14
CA ARG A 112 12.30 -2.11 6.11
C ARG A 112 12.25 -0.94 5.13
N LEU A 113 13.36 -0.23 4.96
CA LEU A 113 13.43 0.91 4.03
C LEU A 113 13.40 0.48 2.55
N GLY A 114 13.79 -0.77 2.28
CA GLY A 114 13.90 -1.31 0.93
C GLY A 114 15.04 -0.70 0.12
N ILE A 115 15.36 -1.32 -1.00
CA ILE A 115 16.45 -0.91 -1.89
C ILE A 115 16.00 -0.69 -3.33
N PHE A 116 14.82 -1.17 -3.72
CA PHE A 116 14.32 -1.06 -5.09
C PHE A 116 13.67 0.32 -5.29
N LYS A 117 14.38 1.24 -5.92
CA LYS A 117 13.89 2.61 -6.14
C LYS A 117 13.04 2.68 -7.41
N LEU A 118 11.96 3.47 -7.35
CA LEU A 118 11.10 3.72 -8.51
C LEU A 118 11.86 4.38 -9.66
N ARG A 119 12.80 5.29 -9.36
CA ARG A 119 13.69 5.85 -10.38
C ARG A 119 14.39 4.78 -11.21
N ASP A 120 14.96 3.77 -10.54
CA ASP A 120 15.72 2.73 -11.21
C ASP A 120 14.79 1.81 -12.01
N PHE A 121 13.60 1.48 -11.48
CA PHE A 121 12.57 0.77 -12.23
C PHE A 121 12.12 1.55 -13.48
N ILE A 122 11.95 2.88 -13.39
CA ILE A 122 11.59 3.71 -14.54
C ILE A 122 12.71 3.72 -15.59
N ALA A 123 13.96 3.86 -15.15
CA ALA A 123 15.11 3.91 -16.05
C ALA A 123 15.31 2.60 -16.83
N TYR A 124 15.14 1.45 -16.16
CA TYR A 124 15.48 0.15 -16.73
C TYR A 124 14.26 -0.71 -17.12
N GLY A 125 13.06 -0.35 -16.69
CA GLY A 125 11.80 -1.08 -16.90
C GLY A 125 10.89 -0.49 -17.98
N SER A 126 11.42 0.30 -18.92
CA SER A 126 10.65 1.02 -19.93
C SER A 126 9.72 0.12 -20.76
N GLY A 127 10.15 -1.10 -21.10
CA GLY A 127 9.32 -2.08 -21.80
C GLY A 127 8.08 -2.50 -21.00
N LEU A 128 8.21 -2.69 -19.69
CA LEU A 128 7.06 -2.99 -18.81
C LEU A 128 6.14 -1.77 -18.68
N LEU A 129 6.71 -0.56 -18.59
CA LEU A 129 5.93 0.69 -18.54
C LEU A 129 5.07 0.90 -19.81
N GLN A 130 5.60 0.52 -20.97
CA GLN A 130 4.85 0.52 -22.23
C GLN A 130 3.74 -0.54 -22.23
N GLN A 131 4.01 -1.76 -21.76
CA GLN A 131 2.99 -2.82 -21.64
C GLN A 131 1.84 -2.41 -20.71
N VAL A 132 2.14 -1.62 -19.68
CA VAL A 132 1.11 -1.07 -18.79
C VAL A 132 0.45 0.22 -19.29
N GLN A 133 0.80 0.64 -20.51
CA GLN A 133 0.27 1.81 -21.23
C GLN A 133 0.54 3.15 -20.54
N MET A 134 1.69 3.30 -19.87
CA MET A 134 2.10 4.62 -19.39
C MET A 134 2.56 5.52 -20.54
N SER A 135 2.12 6.78 -20.51
CA SER A 135 2.62 7.79 -21.45
C SER A 135 3.99 8.33 -21.03
N PRO A 136 4.78 8.91 -21.95
CA PRO A 136 6.03 9.57 -21.60
C PRO A 136 5.90 10.65 -20.52
N SER A 137 4.85 11.48 -20.57
CA SER A 137 4.63 12.53 -19.56
C SER A 137 4.22 11.95 -18.20
N GLU A 138 3.47 10.85 -18.16
CA GLU A 138 3.16 10.15 -16.90
C GLU A 138 4.42 9.58 -16.25
N ILE A 139 5.33 9.03 -17.05
CA ILE A 139 6.62 8.50 -16.56
C ILE A 139 7.46 9.62 -15.95
N LYS A 140 7.55 10.78 -16.61
CA LYS A 140 8.26 11.95 -16.09
C LYS A 140 7.67 12.46 -14.78
N VAL A 141 6.34 12.59 -14.70
CA VAL A 141 5.64 12.97 -13.47
C VAL A 141 5.94 11.99 -12.34
N MET A 142 5.85 10.68 -12.61
CA MET A 142 6.14 9.65 -11.61
C MET A 142 7.59 9.68 -11.15
N LEU A 143 8.55 9.89 -12.06
CA LEU A 143 9.96 9.99 -11.73
C LEU A 143 10.21 11.08 -10.69
N VAL A 144 9.61 12.26 -10.88
CA VAL A 144 9.79 13.40 -9.98
C VAL A 144 9.05 13.21 -8.67
N THR A 145 7.78 12.82 -8.69
CA THR A 145 7.03 12.57 -7.46
C THR A 145 7.70 11.48 -6.63
N SER A 146 8.30 10.47 -7.27
CA SER A 146 8.98 9.37 -6.58
C SER A 146 10.27 9.75 -5.87
N ALA A 147 10.94 10.85 -6.26
CA ALA A 147 12.15 11.31 -5.60
C ALA A 147 11.90 11.65 -4.11
N ASN A 148 10.64 11.91 -3.77
CA ASN A 148 10.21 12.23 -2.41
C ASN A 148 9.66 11.03 -1.62
N GLU A 149 9.73 9.81 -2.17
CA GLU A 149 8.91 8.67 -1.75
C GLU A 149 9.74 7.43 -1.39
N GLY A 150 9.07 6.39 -0.90
CA GLY A 150 9.69 5.15 -0.41
C GLY A 150 10.21 4.23 -1.53
N SER A 151 10.89 3.16 -1.13
CA SER A 151 11.27 2.07 -2.05
C SER A 151 10.07 1.19 -2.39
N LEU A 152 10.09 0.54 -3.56
CA LEU A 152 9.07 -0.40 -4.03
C LEU A 152 8.94 -1.65 -3.14
N ASP A 153 10.02 -2.05 -2.44
CA ASP A 153 10.05 -3.15 -1.47
C ASP A 153 10.04 -2.67 -0.01
N ALA A 154 9.72 -1.40 0.24
CA ALA A 154 9.65 -0.85 1.60
C ALA A 154 8.45 -1.42 2.37
N ILE A 155 8.65 -1.67 3.66
CA ILE A 155 7.63 -2.22 4.56
C ILE A 155 7.61 -1.44 5.87
N ASN A 156 6.41 -1.19 6.39
CA ASN A 156 6.18 -0.74 7.75
C ASN A 156 5.06 -1.59 8.36
N THR A 157 5.23 -2.05 9.59
CA THR A 157 4.23 -2.82 10.35
C THR A 157 4.14 -2.38 11.81
N TRP A 158 4.68 -1.21 12.17
CA TRP A 158 4.81 -0.81 13.58
C TRP A 158 3.68 0.13 14.06
N ASP A 159 3.03 0.85 13.15
CA ASP A 159 1.99 1.85 13.46
C ASP A 159 0.56 1.27 13.46
N SER A 160 -0.45 2.14 13.59
CA SER A 160 -1.87 1.74 13.62
C SER A 160 -2.42 1.20 12.29
N GLN A 161 -1.62 1.21 11.21
CA GLN A 161 -1.99 0.69 9.91
C GLN A 161 -1.67 -0.80 9.75
N TYR A 162 -0.97 -1.41 10.72
CA TYR A 162 -0.61 -2.84 10.83
C TYR A 162 0.32 -3.39 9.74
N LEU A 163 0.15 -2.96 8.50
CA LEU A 163 1.03 -3.24 7.37
C LEU A 163 0.88 -2.13 6.32
N SER A 164 2.01 -1.56 5.92
CA SER A 164 2.14 -0.62 4.82
C SER A 164 3.24 -1.12 3.87
N PHE A 165 3.01 -1.00 2.57
CA PHE A 165 3.87 -1.56 1.54
C PHE A 165 4.19 -0.54 0.45
N GLY A 166 5.43 -0.54 -0.04
CA GLY A 166 5.79 0.04 -1.33
C GLY A 166 5.95 1.55 -1.36
N ILE A 167 5.98 2.10 -2.58
CA ILE A 167 6.45 3.47 -2.88
C ILE A 167 5.70 4.55 -2.10
N PHE A 168 4.38 4.45 -1.95
CA PHE A 168 3.57 5.40 -1.19
C PHE A 168 3.06 4.83 0.14
N GLN A 169 3.68 3.76 0.63
CA GLN A 169 3.29 3.09 1.89
C GLN A 169 1.79 2.75 1.92
N TRP A 170 1.31 2.03 0.90
CA TRP A 170 -0.08 1.59 0.77
C TRP A 170 -0.48 0.80 2.01
N THR A 171 -1.51 1.28 2.72
CA THR A 171 -1.86 0.76 4.05
C THR A 171 -2.89 -0.35 3.99
N LEU A 172 -2.81 -1.31 4.92
CA LEU A 172 -3.89 -2.26 5.21
C LEU A 172 -5.11 -1.57 5.87
N GLY A 173 -4.94 -0.34 6.35
CA GLY A 173 -5.94 0.46 7.03
C GLY A 173 -5.96 0.21 8.54
N ALA A 174 -6.43 1.19 9.30
CA ALA A 174 -6.60 1.07 10.76
C ALA A 174 -7.62 -0.03 11.14
N ALA A 175 -7.73 -0.34 12.42
CA ALA A 175 -8.76 -1.25 12.90
C ALA A 175 -10.14 -0.74 12.46
N GLU A 176 -10.99 -1.65 11.96
CA GLU A 176 -12.34 -1.35 11.47
C GLU A 176 -12.40 -0.39 10.27
N GLN A 177 -11.25 -0.09 9.64
CA GLN A 177 -11.17 0.73 8.43
C GLN A 177 -10.55 -0.03 7.26
N GLN A 178 -11.00 0.31 6.05
CA GLN A 178 -10.42 -0.17 4.80
C GLN A 178 -9.07 0.52 4.53
N GLY A 179 -8.25 -0.10 3.67
CA GLY A 179 -6.95 0.43 3.28
C GLY A 179 -6.72 0.42 1.77
N GLU A 180 -5.73 1.17 1.30
CA GLU A 180 -5.36 1.24 -0.12
C GLU A 180 -4.55 0.01 -0.60
N LEU A 181 -3.86 -0.69 0.31
CA LEU A 181 -3.12 -1.91 -0.02
C LEU A 181 -3.99 -3.01 -0.66
N PRO A 182 -5.19 -3.33 -0.12
CA PRO A 182 -6.16 -4.19 -0.79
C PRO A 182 -6.47 -3.79 -2.24
N ALA A 183 -6.59 -2.48 -2.53
CA ALA A 183 -6.85 -2.01 -3.89
C ALA A 183 -5.64 -2.19 -4.82
N LEU A 184 -4.42 -1.94 -4.33
CA LEU A 184 -3.20 -2.28 -5.05
C LEU A 184 -3.13 -3.77 -5.37
N LEU A 185 -3.35 -4.62 -4.38
CA LEU A 185 -3.30 -6.07 -4.52
C LEU A 185 -4.38 -6.59 -5.47
N ASN A 186 -5.56 -5.97 -5.49
CA ASN A 186 -6.57 -6.28 -6.50
C ASN A 186 -6.13 -5.92 -7.92
N ASN A 187 -5.43 -4.80 -8.10
CA ASN A 187 -4.85 -4.45 -9.40
C ASN A 187 -3.80 -5.48 -9.83
N LEU A 188 -2.98 -5.98 -8.89
CA LEU A 188 -2.06 -7.08 -9.15
C LEU A 188 -2.82 -8.35 -9.54
N LYS A 189 -3.83 -8.76 -8.76
CA LYS A 189 -4.63 -9.96 -9.02
C LYS A 189 -5.33 -9.92 -10.38
N ARG A 190 -5.83 -8.75 -10.80
CA ARG A 190 -6.49 -8.57 -12.11
C ARG A 190 -5.52 -8.61 -13.27
N ARG A 191 -4.32 -8.02 -13.12
CA ARG A 191 -3.36 -7.85 -14.21
C ARG A 191 -2.40 -9.04 -14.35
N TYR A 192 -2.03 -9.62 -13.22
CA TYR A 192 -1.04 -10.66 -13.05
C TYR A 192 -1.54 -11.68 -11.99
N PRO A 193 -2.62 -12.44 -12.29
CA PRO A 193 -3.24 -13.35 -11.34
C PRO A 193 -2.28 -14.46 -10.86
N SER A 194 -1.39 -14.92 -11.74
CA SER A 194 -0.36 -15.91 -11.41
C SER A 194 0.64 -15.38 -10.37
N GLU A 195 1.06 -14.13 -10.50
CA GLU A 195 1.98 -13.44 -9.59
C GLU A 195 1.30 -13.17 -8.25
N PHE A 196 0.03 -12.74 -8.26
CA PHE A 196 -0.75 -12.62 -7.03
C PHE A 196 -0.87 -13.96 -6.30
N GLN A 197 -1.24 -15.02 -7.02
CA GLN A 197 -1.36 -16.37 -6.45
C GLN A 197 -0.01 -16.84 -5.89
N TYR A 198 1.08 -16.55 -6.59
CA TYR A 198 2.42 -16.95 -6.20
C TYR A 198 2.96 -16.17 -4.98
N TYR A 199 2.77 -14.86 -4.88
CA TYR A 199 3.28 -14.13 -3.71
C TYR A 199 2.35 -14.19 -2.49
N PHE A 200 1.05 -14.33 -2.72
CA PHE A 200 0.03 -14.08 -1.70
C PHE A 200 -1.01 -15.20 -1.62
N GLY A 201 -1.71 -15.50 -2.72
CA GLY A 201 -2.86 -16.40 -2.72
C GLY A 201 -2.57 -17.81 -2.23
N GLN A 202 -1.41 -18.38 -2.57
CA GLN A 202 -1.01 -19.70 -2.11
C GLN A 202 -0.72 -19.79 -0.61
N PHE A 203 -0.59 -18.64 0.06
CA PHE A 203 -0.42 -18.52 1.50
C PHE A 203 -1.72 -18.09 2.20
N GLY A 204 -2.85 -18.21 1.49
CA GLY A 204 -4.19 -17.94 2.00
C GLY A 204 -4.60 -16.46 1.98
N LEU A 205 -3.75 -15.57 1.49
CA LEU A 205 -4.08 -14.14 1.42
C LEU A 205 -4.96 -13.84 0.22
N ASP A 206 -6.05 -13.11 0.44
CA ASP A 206 -6.88 -12.59 -0.65
C ASP A 206 -7.35 -11.16 -0.39
N VAL A 207 -7.96 -10.53 -1.39
CA VAL A 207 -8.60 -9.21 -1.34
C VAL A 207 -10.12 -9.35 -1.47
N THR A 208 -10.86 -8.59 -0.68
CA THR A 208 -12.33 -8.60 -0.65
C THR A 208 -12.90 -7.18 -0.53
N SER A 209 -14.15 -6.99 -0.97
CA SER A 209 -14.94 -5.75 -0.75
C SER A 209 -14.20 -4.44 -1.07
N LEU A 210 -14.17 -4.11 -2.36
CA LEU A 210 -13.48 -2.94 -2.91
C LEU A 210 -14.48 -1.84 -3.29
N ASP A 211 -14.16 -0.59 -2.98
CA ASP A 211 -14.89 0.60 -3.46
C ASP A 211 -14.19 1.28 -4.67
N GLY A 212 -13.09 0.68 -5.13
CA GLY A 212 -12.23 1.20 -6.21
C GLY A 212 -10.97 1.92 -5.72
N ILE A 213 -10.96 2.44 -4.49
CA ILE A 213 -9.87 3.19 -3.87
C ILE A 213 -9.25 2.40 -2.70
N THR A 214 -10.10 1.81 -1.88
CA THR A 214 -9.75 1.02 -0.71
C THR A 214 -10.47 -0.33 -0.73
N GLY A 215 -10.11 -1.19 0.22
CA GLY A 215 -10.90 -2.38 0.50
C GLY A 215 -10.44 -3.15 1.71
N TRP A 216 -10.76 -4.44 1.73
CA TRP A 216 -10.38 -5.37 2.79
C TRP A 216 -9.47 -6.46 2.26
N MET A 217 -8.61 -6.99 3.12
CA MET A 217 -7.91 -8.25 2.88
C MET A 217 -8.56 -9.37 3.68
N SER A 218 -8.33 -10.61 3.26
CA SER A 218 -8.69 -11.81 4.01
C SER A 218 -7.50 -12.75 4.11
N LEU A 219 -7.45 -13.54 5.18
CA LEU A 219 -6.49 -14.62 5.37
C LEU A 219 -7.25 -15.92 5.62
N ASN A 220 -7.02 -16.92 4.77
CA ASN A 220 -7.71 -18.22 4.78
C ASN A 220 -9.24 -18.07 4.76
N GLY A 221 -9.74 -17.13 3.95
CA GLY A 221 -11.17 -16.82 3.85
C GLY A 221 -11.72 -15.89 4.94
N ASN A 222 -10.98 -15.65 6.03
CA ASN A 222 -11.41 -14.75 7.10
C ASN A 222 -11.01 -13.31 6.81
N ARG A 223 -11.96 -12.39 6.76
CA ARG A 223 -11.69 -10.97 6.52
C ARG A 223 -10.95 -10.34 7.70
N LEU A 224 -9.96 -9.50 7.41
CA LEU A 224 -9.14 -8.81 8.40
C LEU A 224 -9.76 -7.46 8.76
N VAL A 225 -10.65 -7.44 9.75
CA VAL A 225 -11.41 -6.24 10.13
C VAL A 225 -10.88 -5.63 11.41
N SER A 226 -10.77 -6.43 12.46
CA SER A 226 -10.41 -5.99 13.80
C SER A 226 -8.91 -5.81 13.97
N ALA A 227 -8.51 -5.16 15.08
CA ALA A 227 -7.11 -5.09 15.50
C ALA A 227 -6.46 -6.47 15.65
N ALA A 228 -7.21 -7.45 16.19
CA ALA A 228 -6.72 -8.81 16.40
C ALA A 228 -6.40 -9.50 15.06
N ASP A 229 -7.30 -9.35 14.07
CA ASP A 229 -7.09 -9.93 12.74
C ASP A 229 -5.88 -9.32 12.03
N LYS A 230 -5.79 -7.98 12.07
CA LYS A 230 -4.73 -7.24 11.38
C LYS A 230 -3.36 -7.39 12.05
N ASN A 231 -3.30 -7.66 13.35
CA ASN A 231 -2.02 -7.91 14.06
C ASN A 231 -1.24 -9.11 13.50
N LEU A 232 -1.92 -10.06 12.85
CA LEU A 232 -1.25 -11.15 12.13
C LEU A 232 -0.28 -10.64 11.05
N MET A 233 -0.58 -9.48 10.45
CA MET A 233 0.24 -8.89 9.38
C MET A 233 1.50 -8.18 9.89
N ARG A 234 1.66 -8.02 11.20
CA ARG A 234 2.91 -7.51 11.80
C ARG A 234 4.03 -8.56 11.88
N GLN A 235 3.70 -9.83 11.66
CA GLN A 235 4.68 -10.91 11.76
C GLN A 235 5.75 -10.76 10.67
N PRO A 236 7.05 -11.03 10.99
CA PRO A 236 8.14 -10.90 10.03
C PRO A 236 7.95 -11.65 8.72
N LEU A 237 7.23 -12.78 8.78
CA LEU A 237 6.93 -13.59 7.60
C LEU A 237 6.10 -12.81 6.56
N TRP A 238 5.07 -12.07 6.99
CA TRP A 238 4.27 -11.27 6.07
C TRP A 238 5.05 -10.09 5.52
N ALA A 239 5.79 -9.39 6.38
CA ALA A 239 6.70 -8.34 5.93
C ALA A 239 7.67 -8.83 4.85
N LEU A 240 8.27 -10.03 5.03
CA LEU A 240 9.19 -10.60 4.06
C LEU A 240 8.48 -10.98 2.74
N ARG A 241 7.28 -11.56 2.79
CA ARG A 241 6.49 -11.85 1.58
C ARG A 241 6.22 -10.61 0.74
N PHE A 242 5.77 -9.53 1.38
CA PHE A 242 5.53 -8.27 0.69
C PHE A 242 6.82 -7.63 0.18
N ALA A 243 7.91 -7.68 0.96
CA ALA A 243 9.21 -7.18 0.51
C ALA A 243 9.67 -7.93 -0.76
N ILE A 244 9.64 -9.27 -0.77
CA ILE A 244 10.00 -10.09 -1.94
C ILE A 244 9.08 -9.78 -3.13
N ALA A 245 7.76 -9.67 -2.91
CA ALA A 245 6.85 -9.27 -3.97
C ALA A 245 7.21 -7.88 -4.53
N GLY A 246 7.61 -6.93 -3.69
CA GLY A 246 8.08 -5.60 -4.12
C GLY A 246 9.39 -5.61 -4.91
N MET A 247 10.13 -6.71 -4.93
CA MET A 247 11.31 -6.89 -5.78
C MET A 247 10.97 -7.40 -7.19
N ASP A 248 9.77 -7.95 -7.38
CA ASP A 248 9.31 -8.48 -8.66
C ASP A 248 8.89 -7.36 -9.63
N ALA A 249 9.46 -7.37 -10.83
CA ALA A 249 9.27 -6.30 -11.82
C ALA A 249 7.81 -6.12 -12.27
N LEU A 250 7.00 -7.19 -12.29
CA LEU A 250 5.58 -7.09 -12.62
C LEU A 250 4.81 -6.44 -11.46
N VAL A 251 5.11 -6.79 -10.21
CA VAL A 251 4.53 -6.14 -9.03
C VAL A 251 4.94 -4.66 -8.96
N GLN A 252 6.20 -4.35 -9.26
CA GLN A 252 6.69 -2.97 -9.37
C GLN A 252 5.90 -2.17 -10.42
N SER A 253 5.65 -2.75 -11.60
CA SER A 253 4.84 -2.11 -12.64
C SER A 253 3.44 -1.76 -12.16
N VAL A 254 2.81 -2.65 -11.36
CA VAL A 254 1.48 -2.41 -10.79
C VAL A 254 1.52 -1.27 -9.78
N GLN A 255 2.56 -1.16 -8.96
CA GLN A 255 2.72 -0.02 -8.05
C GLN A 255 2.79 1.30 -8.81
N VAL A 256 3.53 1.37 -9.91
CA VAL A 256 3.62 2.59 -10.73
C VAL A 256 2.26 2.97 -11.32
N VAL A 257 1.57 1.99 -11.92
CA VAL A 257 0.24 2.21 -12.52
C VAL A 257 -0.78 2.64 -11.49
N HIS A 258 -0.74 2.02 -10.30
CA HIS A 258 -1.63 2.35 -9.20
C HIS A 258 -1.36 3.76 -8.68
N ALA A 259 -0.09 4.15 -8.53
CA ALA A 259 0.30 5.49 -8.12
C ALA A 259 -0.20 6.58 -9.09
N ILE A 260 0.09 6.46 -10.38
CA ILE A 260 -0.32 7.47 -11.35
C ILE A 260 -1.85 7.48 -11.57
N SER A 261 -2.55 6.35 -11.31
CA SER A 261 -4.02 6.30 -11.34
C SER A 261 -4.70 7.20 -10.30
N ARG A 262 -3.96 7.72 -9.32
CA ARG A 262 -4.49 8.74 -8.41
C ARG A 262 -4.97 9.99 -9.16
N LEU A 263 -4.39 10.32 -10.32
CA LEU A 263 -4.88 11.43 -11.16
C LEU A 263 -6.36 11.25 -11.55
N ASP A 264 -6.80 10.00 -11.75
CA ASP A 264 -8.19 9.68 -12.12
C ASP A 264 -9.19 10.10 -11.02
N ARG A 265 -8.73 10.30 -9.78
CA ARG A 265 -9.56 10.68 -8.63
C ARG A 265 -9.86 12.18 -8.55
N PHE A 266 -8.98 13.03 -9.08
CA PHE A 266 -9.05 14.47 -8.81
C PHE A 266 -8.64 15.38 -9.98
N TYR A 267 -7.84 14.89 -10.92
CA TYR A 267 -7.23 15.74 -11.95
C TYR A 267 -8.13 15.91 -13.18
N PHE A 268 -8.84 14.84 -13.56
CA PHE A 268 -9.69 14.81 -14.76
C PHE A 268 -11.17 15.03 -14.47
N THR A 269 -11.57 15.17 -13.20
CA THR A 269 -12.98 15.25 -12.80
C THR A 269 -13.39 16.70 -12.55
N PRO A 270 -14.51 17.17 -13.13
CA PRO A 270 -15.05 18.50 -12.86
C PRO A 270 -15.43 18.67 -11.38
N THR A 271 -15.26 19.87 -10.85
CA THR A 271 -15.62 20.18 -9.45
C THR A 271 -16.28 21.55 -9.35
N GLN A 272 -17.30 21.64 -8.49
CA GLN A 272 -17.98 22.91 -8.17
C GLN A 272 -17.02 23.94 -7.55
N THR A 273 -16.01 23.50 -6.79
CA THR A 273 -14.98 24.39 -6.22
C THR A 273 -14.19 25.12 -7.31
N LEU A 274 -14.06 24.51 -8.49
CA LEU A 274 -13.45 25.12 -9.67
C LEU A 274 -14.49 25.54 -10.71
N GLN A 275 -15.72 25.84 -10.28
CA GLN A 275 -16.82 26.32 -11.14
C GLN A 275 -17.12 25.39 -12.31
N GLY A 276 -17.01 24.07 -12.11
CA GLY A 276 -17.26 23.05 -13.12
C GLY A 276 -16.08 22.73 -14.04
N PHE A 277 -14.90 23.33 -13.82
CA PHE A 277 -13.68 22.98 -14.55
C PHE A 277 -12.93 21.82 -13.90
N THR A 278 -12.18 21.07 -14.70
CA THR A 278 -11.22 20.05 -14.23
C THR A 278 -9.87 20.71 -13.93
N LEU A 279 -9.05 20.10 -13.07
CA LEU A 279 -7.66 20.56 -12.92
C LEU A 279 -6.87 20.43 -14.22
N SER A 280 -7.16 19.42 -15.07
CA SER A 280 -6.50 19.25 -16.36
C SER A 280 -6.75 20.40 -17.34
N GLN A 281 -7.84 21.16 -17.18
CA GLN A 281 -8.09 22.39 -17.92
C GLN A 281 -7.38 23.60 -17.31
N ILE A 282 -7.19 23.63 -15.99
CA ILE A 282 -6.58 24.76 -15.27
C ILE A 282 -5.05 24.69 -15.33
N LEU A 283 -4.46 23.55 -14.96
CA LEU A 283 -3.02 23.33 -14.78
C LEU A 283 -2.62 22.08 -15.58
N SER A 284 -1.89 22.25 -16.68
CA SER A 284 -1.71 21.18 -17.68
C SER A 284 -0.25 20.94 -18.10
N SER A 285 0.69 21.64 -17.48
CA SER A 285 2.12 21.37 -17.62
C SER A 285 2.54 20.12 -16.82
N GLU A 286 3.55 19.38 -17.30
CA GLU A 286 4.15 18.25 -16.57
C GLU A 286 4.59 18.68 -15.16
N PHE A 287 5.13 19.90 -15.03
CA PHE A 287 5.52 20.47 -13.75
C PHE A 287 4.34 20.64 -12.78
N ALA A 288 3.23 21.23 -13.23
CA ALA A 288 2.06 21.41 -12.38
C ALA A 288 1.49 20.06 -11.92
N VAL A 289 1.37 19.09 -12.83
CA VAL A 289 0.82 17.77 -12.51
C VAL A 289 1.70 17.02 -11.51
N ALA A 290 3.03 17.13 -11.60
CA ALA A 290 3.93 16.58 -10.59
C ALA A 290 3.70 17.17 -9.20
N LEU A 291 3.51 18.50 -9.10
CA LEU A 291 3.22 19.18 -7.83
C LEU A 291 1.85 18.79 -7.25
N LEU A 292 0.85 18.67 -8.12
CA LEU A 292 -0.52 18.29 -7.74
C LEU A 292 -0.57 16.84 -7.25
N LEU A 293 0.09 15.91 -7.96
CA LEU A 293 0.18 14.52 -7.54
C LEU A 293 0.95 14.39 -6.21
N ASP A 294 2.08 15.08 -6.05
CA ASP A 294 2.87 15.11 -4.81
C ASP A 294 2.03 15.62 -3.63
N HIS A 295 1.23 16.67 -3.85
CA HIS A 295 0.31 17.18 -2.82
C HIS A 295 -0.81 16.17 -2.53
N HIS A 296 -1.37 15.54 -3.56
CA HIS A 296 -2.42 14.53 -3.39
C HIS A 296 -1.90 13.29 -2.65
N VAL A 297 -0.63 12.90 -2.81
CA VAL A 297 -0.04 11.80 -2.03
C VAL A 297 -0.04 12.10 -0.54
N ASN A 298 0.25 13.36 -0.16
CA ASN A 298 0.41 13.76 1.24
C ASN A 298 -0.90 14.23 1.91
N ARG A 299 -1.72 14.99 1.16
CA ARG A 299 -2.95 15.65 1.60
C ARG A 299 -3.99 15.68 0.46
N PRO A 300 -4.64 14.55 0.14
CA PRO A 300 -5.59 14.44 -0.96
C PRO A 300 -6.67 15.53 -0.98
N SER A 301 -7.28 15.81 0.17
CA SER A 301 -8.39 16.76 0.31
C SER A 301 -7.98 18.24 0.18
N HIS A 302 -6.68 18.55 0.23
CA HIS A 302 -6.19 19.93 0.20
C HIS A 302 -5.96 20.45 -1.22
N VAL A 303 -5.81 19.56 -2.20
CA VAL A 303 -5.35 19.95 -3.55
C VAL A 303 -6.31 20.93 -4.22
N ILE A 304 -7.58 20.56 -4.35
CA ILE A 304 -8.57 21.38 -5.09
C ILE A 304 -8.81 22.74 -4.40
N PRO A 305 -9.07 22.80 -3.08
CA PRO A 305 -9.24 24.09 -2.39
C PRO A 305 -7.98 24.97 -2.49
N CYS A 306 -6.78 24.40 -2.36
CA CYS A 306 -5.54 25.15 -2.47
C CYS A 306 -5.32 25.74 -3.87
N VAL A 307 -5.74 25.03 -4.94
CA VAL A 307 -5.71 25.56 -6.30
C VAL A 307 -6.74 26.66 -6.49
N ALA A 308 -7.95 26.51 -5.94
CA ALA A 308 -8.99 27.54 -6.00
C ALA A 308 -8.52 28.86 -5.34
N ASP A 309 -7.89 28.77 -4.16
CA ASP A 309 -7.30 29.93 -3.49
C ASP A 309 -6.15 30.56 -4.30
N ALA A 310 -5.35 29.74 -4.98
CA ALA A 310 -4.27 30.23 -5.84
C ALA A 310 -4.81 31.02 -7.04
N ILE A 311 -5.91 30.55 -7.65
CA ILE A 311 -6.62 31.25 -8.73
C ILE A 311 -7.20 32.57 -8.22
N ALA A 312 -7.86 32.56 -7.05
CA ALA A 312 -8.43 33.77 -6.46
C ALA A 312 -7.37 34.83 -6.13
N ARG A 313 -6.19 34.42 -5.61
CA ARG A 313 -5.05 35.32 -5.37
C ARG A 313 -4.51 35.97 -6.63
N SER A 314 -4.65 35.31 -7.78
CA SER A 314 -4.27 35.87 -9.08
C SER A 314 -5.31 36.84 -9.65
N ARG A 315 -6.45 37.05 -8.98
CA ARG A 315 -7.60 37.83 -9.47
C ARG A 315 -8.15 37.32 -10.81
N LEU A 316 -8.03 36.01 -11.06
CA LEU A 316 -8.56 35.33 -12.24
C LEU A 316 -9.73 34.41 -11.84
N THR A 317 -10.55 34.03 -12.82
CA THR A 317 -11.54 32.96 -12.69
C THR A 317 -11.00 31.63 -13.25
N PRO A 318 -11.56 30.47 -12.84
CA PRO A 318 -11.22 29.19 -13.48
C PRO A 318 -11.37 29.22 -15.01
N ALA A 319 -12.40 29.87 -15.54
CA ALA A 319 -12.60 30.01 -16.98
C ALA A 319 -11.46 30.81 -17.66
N GLN A 320 -11.02 31.92 -17.05
CA GLN A 320 -9.91 32.72 -17.57
C GLN A 320 -8.57 31.96 -17.52
N VAL A 321 -8.36 31.12 -16.51
CA VAL A 321 -7.16 30.27 -16.44
C VAL A 321 -7.24 29.15 -17.49
N ALA A 322 -8.40 28.52 -17.65
CA ALA A 322 -8.60 27.45 -18.64
C ALA A 322 -8.32 27.93 -20.08
N GLN A 323 -8.75 29.14 -20.41
CA GLN A 323 -8.54 29.79 -21.70
C GLN A 323 -7.19 30.56 -21.78
N GLY A 324 -6.43 30.57 -20.70
CA GLY A 324 -5.24 31.39 -20.52
C GLY A 324 -3.96 30.86 -21.18
N SER A 325 -2.91 31.68 -21.10
CA SER A 325 -1.57 31.37 -21.60
C SER A 325 -0.72 30.56 -20.60
N THR A 326 0.48 30.17 -21.02
CA THR A 326 1.51 29.61 -20.12
C THR A 326 1.84 30.54 -18.96
N ASP A 327 1.79 31.86 -19.16
CA ASP A 327 2.08 32.84 -18.10
C ASP A 327 1.00 32.85 -17.02
N ASN A 328 -0.28 32.68 -17.41
CA ASN A 328 -1.38 32.53 -16.46
C ASN A 328 -1.17 31.28 -15.58
N GLU A 329 -0.83 30.15 -16.21
CA GLU A 329 -0.53 28.91 -15.49
C GLU A 329 0.66 29.07 -14.53
N ALA A 330 1.76 29.70 -14.98
CA ALA A 330 2.93 29.97 -14.14
C ALA A 330 2.57 30.82 -12.91
N LEU A 331 1.74 31.85 -13.08
CA LEU A 331 1.24 32.68 -11.98
C LEU A 331 0.40 31.86 -10.99
N ILE A 332 -0.50 30.99 -11.46
CA ILE A 332 -1.27 30.11 -10.58
C ILE A 332 -0.33 29.17 -9.80
N ILE A 333 0.67 28.58 -10.45
CA ILE A 333 1.63 27.69 -9.80
C ILE A 333 2.43 28.43 -8.72
N GLN A 334 2.86 29.66 -8.99
CA GLN A 334 3.58 30.49 -8.01
C GLN A 334 2.73 30.71 -6.74
N ASN A 335 1.47 31.12 -6.91
CA ASN A 335 0.54 31.33 -5.80
C ASN A 335 0.21 30.02 -5.07
N TYR A 336 0.02 28.93 -5.82
CA TYR A 336 -0.23 27.61 -5.29
C TYR A 336 0.93 27.12 -4.41
N LEU A 337 2.18 27.29 -4.85
CA LEU A 337 3.35 26.88 -4.06
C LEU A 337 3.46 27.66 -2.74
N ALA A 338 3.19 28.97 -2.75
CA ALA A 338 3.18 29.78 -1.53
C ALA A 338 2.08 29.35 -0.55
N LEU A 339 0.90 29.00 -1.07
CA LEU A 339 -0.22 28.50 -0.27
C LEU A 339 0.02 27.11 0.31
N ARG A 340 0.49 26.19 -0.53
CA ARG A 340 0.65 24.76 -0.21
C ARG A 340 1.48 24.50 1.05
N GLU A 341 2.44 25.36 1.35
CA GLU A 341 3.27 25.26 2.56
C GLU A 341 2.46 25.35 3.86
N THR A 342 1.35 26.09 3.85
CA THR A 342 0.56 26.40 5.06
C THR A 342 -0.89 25.96 4.96
N PHE A 343 -1.33 25.48 3.79
CA PHE A 343 -2.71 25.11 3.54
C PHE A 343 -3.18 23.96 4.45
N GLY A 344 -4.23 24.21 5.23
CA GLY A 344 -4.73 23.27 6.25
C GLY A 344 -4.07 23.43 7.64
N GLY A 345 -3.27 24.48 7.86
CA GLY A 345 -2.74 24.83 9.17
C GLY A 345 -1.89 23.71 9.79
N ALA A 346 -2.29 23.18 10.94
CA ALA A 346 -1.60 22.08 11.61
C ALA A 346 -1.55 20.78 10.76
N SER A 347 -2.46 20.63 9.80
CA SER A 347 -2.49 19.52 8.85
C SER A 347 -1.82 19.88 7.52
N ALA A 348 -1.03 20.95 7.44
CA ALA A 348 -0.31 21.30 6.23
C ALA A 348 0.65 20.18 5.77
N MET A 349 1.05 20.27 4.50
CA MET A 349 1.96 19.31 3.90
C MET A 349 3.39 19.50 4.42
N THR A 350 3.92 18.46 5.06
CA THR A 350 5.29 18.44 5.55
C THR A 350 6.30 18.57 4.40
N LYS A 351 7.37 19.36 4.62
CA LYS A 351 8.46 19.58 3.65
C LYS A 351 7.99 20.07 2.26
N SER A 352 6.85 20.76 2.20
CA SER A 352 6.26 21.22 0.93
C SER A 352 7.27 21.96 0.03
N ARG A 353 8.09 22.85 0.61
CA ARG A 353 9.11 23.62 -0.11
C ARG A 353 10.23 22.75 -0.69
N GLU A 354 10.83 21.89 0.13
CA GLU A 354 11.91 20.97 -0.29
C GLU A 354 11.44 20.07 -1.44
N ARG A 355 10.22 19.53 -1.31
CA ARG A 355 9.60 18.64 -2.31
C ARG A 355 9.31 19.36 -3.63
N ALA A 356 8.87 20.62 -3.56
CA ALA A 356 8.65 21.46 -4.74
C ALA A 356 9.95 21.84 -5.45
N GLU A 357 11.04 22.04 -4.69
CA GLU A 357 12.34 22.40 -5.26
C GLU A 357 12.94 21.25 -6.09
N LEU A 358 12.76 20.01 -5.65
CA LEU A 358 13.14 18.83 -6.45
C LEU A 358 12.40 18.76 -7.80
N ALA A 359 11.13 19.15 -7.82
CA ALA A 359 10.38 19.25 -9.06
C ALA A 359 10.89 20.39 -9.96
N ARG A 360 11.30 21.53 -9.39
CA ARG A 360 11.93 22.63 -10.15
C ARG A 360 13.26 22.24 -10.76
N GLN A 361 14.13 21.57 -10.00
CA GLN A 361 15.42 21.09 -10.51
C GLN A 361 15.25 20.16 -11.71
N SER A 362 14.18 19.36 -11.73
CA SER A 362 13.85 18.47 -12.84
C SER A 362 13.47 19.23 -14.13
N ILE A 363 13.07 20.51 -14.05
CA ILE A 363 12.89 21.35 -15.23
C ILE A 363 14.25 21.68 -15.85
N ALA A 364 15.23 22.07 -15.01
CA ALA A 364 16.56 22.46 -15.48
C ALA A 364 17.29 21.30 -16.19
N THR A 365 17.02 20.05 -15.78
CA THR A 365 17.58 18.85 -16.41
C THR A 365 16.74 18.34 -17.61
N GLY A 366 15.67 19.03 -18.00
CA GLY A 366 14.80 18.62 -19.10
C GLY A 366 13.88 17.42 -18.80
N ASN A 367 13.81 16.99 -17.54
CA ASN A 367 12.98 15.85 -17.11
C ASN A 367 11.52 16.24 -16.87
N LEU A 368 11.22 17.53 -16.71
CA LEU A 368 9.86 18.07 -16.67
C LEU A 368 9.74 19.34 -17.53
N SER A 369 8.60 19.47 -18.20
CA SER A 369 8.21 20.66 -18.95
C SER A 369 7.28 21.57 -18.13
N PRO A 370 7.62 22.87 -17.94
CA PRO A 370 6.70 23.86 -17.37
C PRO A 370 5.72 24.44 -18.40
N GLN A 371 5.84 24.07 -19.68
CA GLN A 371 4.98 24.60 -20.73
C GLN A 371 3.55 24.06 -20.58
N ARG A 372 2.55 24.95 -20.72
CA ARG A 372 1.13 24.57 -20.74
C ARG A 372 0.88 23.50 -21.81
N PHE A 373 0.00 22.55 -21.50
CA PHE A 373 -0.33 21.38 -22.31
C PHE A 373 0.80 20.37 -22.57
N SER A 374 1.94 20.49 -21.88
CA SER A 374 3.02 19.50 -22.02
C SER A 374 2.67 18.14 -21.40
N PHE A 375 1.78 18.10 -20.40
CA PHE A 375 1.34 16.83 -19.83
C PHE A 375 0.34 16.14 -20.76
N ARG A 376 0.75 15.01 -21.34
CA ARG A 376 -0.11 14.13 -22.16
C ARG A 376 -0.28 12.79 -21.46
N SER A 377 -1.49 12.47 -21.02
CA SER A 377 -1.79 11.23 -20.29
C SER A 377 -2.67 10.30 -21.10
N ASN A 378 -2.34 9.01 -21.08
CA ASN A 378 -3.17 7.96 -21.68
C ASN A 378 -4.44 7.67 -20.86
N ARG A 379 -4.61 8.31 -19.70
CA ARG A 379 -5.78 8.16 -18.83
C ARG A 379 -6.89 9.12 -19.17
N GLN A 380 -6.56 10.28 -19.72
CA GLN A 380 -7.54 11.27 -20.13
C GLN A 380 -8.57 10.68 -21.11
N SER A 381 -8.14 9.81 -22.02
CA SER A 381 -9.00 9.13 -22.99
C SER A 381 -9.88 8.02 -22.40
N ARG A 382 -9.67 7.63 -21.14
CA ARG A 382 -10.46 6.60 -20.44
C ARG A 382 -11.56 7.19 -19.56
N SER A 383 -11.49 8.50 -19.30
CA SER A 383 -12.39 9.24 -18.41
C SER A 383 -13.48 10.01 -19.17
N THR A 384 -13.40 10.03 -20.50
CA THR A 384 -14.44 10.48 -21.44
C THR A 384 -15.21 9.26 -21.94
#